data_AF-A0A1B8W2J6-F1
#
_entry.id   AF-A0A1B8W2J6-F1
#
_cell.length_a   1.000
_cell.length_b   1.000
_cell.length_c   1.000
_cell.angle_alpha   90.00
_cell.angle_beta   90.00
_cell.angle_gamma   90.00
#
_symmetry.space_group_name_H-M   'P 1'
#
loop_
_entity.id
_entity.type
_entity.pdbx_description
1 polymer ?
#
loop_
_entity_poly.entity_id
_entity_poly.type
_entity_poly.pdbx_seq_one_letter_code
_entity_poly.pdbx_strand_id
1 'polypeptide(L)'
;MVFLITAVVLILLAAVAFFIIQNRGKAMAAAKVDVNYTNENGTFLARGKLDDFVIQKNDRFAFLVRDGVIVACKDNQKHQDFVFYTEVEK
;
A
#
# COMPACT_ATOMS: atom_id res chain seq x y z
N MET A 1 9.39 -42.02 -20.16
CA MET A 1 10.10 -40.78 -20.56
C MET A 1 9.17 -39.59 -20.80
N VAL A 2 8.13 -39.71 -21.63
CA VAL A 2 7.21 -38.58 -21.96
C VAL A 2 6.51 -37.97 -20.74
N PHE A 3 6.03 -38.78 -19.79
CA PHE A 3 5.43 -38.30 -18.53
C PHE A 3 6.40 -37.52 -17.63
N LEU A 4 7.69 -37.87 -17.69
CA LEU A 4 8.73 -37.24 -16.88
C LEU A 4 9.11 -35.87 -17.47
N ILE A 5 9.18 -35.78 -18.80
CA ILE A 5 9.42 -34.53 -19.53
C ILE A 5 8.24 -33.56 -19.32
N THR A 6 7.00 -34.04 -19.43
CA THR A 6 5.81 -33.20 -19.23
C THR A 6 5.69 -32.68 -17.80
N ALA A 7 5.99 -33.50 -16.78
CA ALA A 7 6.02 -33.06 -15.39
C ALA A 7 7.07 -31.97 -15.14
N VAL A 8 8.27 -32.11 -15.71
CA VAL A 8 9.35 -31.10 -15.59
C VAL A 8 8.94 -29.76 -16.23
N VAL A 9 8.30 -29.80 -17.39
CA VAL A 9 7.80 -28.59 -18.06
C VAL A 9 6.74 -27.87 -17.22
N LEU A 10 5.81 -28.62 -16.62
CA LEU A 10 4.77 -28.06 -15.74
C LEU A 10 5.36 -27.39 -14.48
N ILE A 11 6.37 -28.01 -13.87
CA ILE A 11 7.07 -27.44 -12.71
C ILE A 11 7.79 -26.14 -13.09
N LEU A 12 8.46 -26.10 -14.24
CA LEU A 12 9.12 -24.89 -14.74
C LEU A 12 8.12 -23.76 -14.99
N LEU A 13 6.96 -24.05 -15.59
CA LEU A 13 5.90 -23.06 -15.81
C LEU A 13 5.34 -22.53 -14.48
N ALA A 14 5.10 -23.41 -13.50
CA ALA A 14 4.65 -23.00 -12.17
C ALA A 14 5.68 -22.12 -11.44
N ALA A 15 6.97 -22.46 -11.54
CA ALA A 15 8.06 -21.68 -10.94
C ALA A 15 8.17 -20.27 -11.58
N VAL A 16 8.06 -20.18 -12.91
CA VAL A 16 8.06 -18.89 -13.62
C VAL A 16 6.83 -18.06 -13.24
N ALA A 17 5.64 -18.66 -13.19
CA ALA A 17 4.43 -17.97 -12.75
C ALA A 17 4.55 -17.45 -11.31
N PHE A 18 5.06 -18.28 -10.39
CA PHE A 18 5.30 -17.91 -9.00
C PHE A 18 6.30 -16.75 -8.88
N PHE A 19 7.40 -16.78 -9.64
CA PHE A 19 8.40 -15.72 -9.67
C PHE A 19 7.82 -14.37 -10.16
N ILE A 20 6.99 -14.40 -11.21
CA ILE A 20 6.31 -13.21 -11.73
C ILE A 20 5.35 -12.61 -10.68
N ILE A 21 4.56 -13.45 -10.00
CA ILE A 21 3.60 -13.00 -8.99
C ILE A 21 4.33 -12.35 -7.80
N GLN A 22 5.41 -12.97 -7.30
CA GLN A 22 6.21 -12.38 -6.22
C GLN A 22 6.82 -11.02 -6.60
N ASN A 23 7.34 -10.87 -7.82
CA ASN A 23 7.97 -9.62 -8.23
C ASN A 23 6.97 -8.50 -8.53
N ARG A 24 5.73 -8.82 -8.92
CA ARG A 24 4.68 -7.81 -9.12
C ARG A 24 4.30 -7.08 -7.83
N GLY A 25 4.22 -7.79 -6.71
CA GLY A 25 3.97 -7.16 -5.41
C GLY A 25 5.07 -6.16 -5.00
N LYS A 26 6.33 -6.50 -5.29
CA LYS A 26 7.49 -5.64 -4.98
C LYS A 26 7.56 -4.39 -5.86
N ALA A 27 7.14 -4.48 -7.12
CA ALA A 27 7.16 -3.34 -8.03
C ALA A 27 6.13 -2.26 -7.64
N MET A 28 4.96 -2.66 -7.11
CA MET A 28 3.96 -1.71 -6.60
C MET A 28 4.41 -1.02 -5.31
N ALA A 29 5.09 -1.73 -4.39
CA ALA A 29 5.66 -1.17 -3.16
C ALA A 29 6.75 -0.09 -3.40
N ALA A 30 7.28 0.02 -4.63
CA ALA A 30 8.27 1.02 -5.00
C ALA A 30 7.66 2.32 -5.57
N ALA A 31 6.38 2.31 -5.95
CA ALA A 31 5.73 3.49 -6.50
C ALA A 31 5.55 4.54 -5.40
N LYS A 32 6.00 5.78 -5.67
CA LYS A 32 5.87 6.89 -4.74
C LYS A 32 4.55 7.61 -4.95
N VAL A 33 3.95 8.04 -3.85
CA VAL A 33 2.82 8.97 -3.82
C VAL A 33 3.37 10.33 -3.42
N ASP A 34 3.16 11.34 -4.26
CA ASP A 34 3.37 12.76 -3.94
C ASP A 34 2.35 13.57 -4.73
N VAL A 35 1.22 13.84 -4.09
CA VAL A 35 0.07 14.51 -4.71
C VAL A 35 -0.39 15.64 -3.80
N ASN A 36 -0.58 16.82 -4.38
CA ASN A 36 -1.18 17.96 -3.72
C ASN A 36 -2.48 18.33 -4.43
N TYR A 37 -3.56 18.49 -3.68
CA TYR A 37 -4.89 18.79 -4.21
C TYR A 37 -5.61 19.78 -3.30
N THR A 38 -6.18 20.83 -3.89
CA THR A 38 -6.90 21.88 -3.15
C THR A 38 -8.30 22.06 -3.73
N ASN A 39 -9.30 22.13 -2.85
CA ASN A 39 -10.68 22.46 -3.21
C ASN A 39 -11.34 23.33 -2.11
N GLU A 40 -12.65 23.57 -2.25
CA GLU A 40 -13.44 24.35 -1.28
C GLU A 40 -13.42 23.77 0.15
N ASN A 41 -13.17 22.46 0.31
CA ASN A 41 -13.11 21.79 1.60
C ASN A 41 -11.71 21.83 2.24
N GLY A 42 -10.71 22.36 1.53
CA GLY A 42 -9.35 22.58 2.00
C GLY A 42 -8.26 22.01 1.09
N THR A 43 -7.05 21.95 1.64
CA THR A 43 -5.84 21.41 1.01
C THR A 43 -5.58 19.99 1.50
N PHE A 44 -5.27 19.10 0.57
CA PHE A 44 -4.97 17.70 0.78
C PHE A 44 -3.61 17.38 0.20
N LEU A 45 -2.76 16.75 1.00
CA LEU A 45 -1.40 16.38 0.60
C LEU A 45 -1.17 14.90 0.91
N ALA A 46 -0.93 14.10 -0.12
CA ALA A 46 -0.63 12.68 0.01
C ALA A 46 0.86 12.45 -0.28
N ARG A 47 1.60 11.87 0.67
CA ARG A 47 3.03 11.56 0.51
C ARG A 47 3.39 10.19 1.09
N GLY A 48 4.20 9.43 0.37
CA GLY A 48 4.74 8.14 0.84
C GLY A 48 4.97 7.15 -0.29
N LYS A 49 4.79 5.87 0.03
CA LYS A 49 4.77 4.77 -0.95
C LYS A 49 3.32 4.39 -1.24
N LEU A 50 3.05 3.78 -2.40
CA LEU A 50 1.70 3.44 -2.83
C LEU A 50 0.97 2.52 -1.83
N ASP A 51 1.70 1.64 -1.17
CA ASP A 51 1.23 0.70 -0.15
C ASP A 51 1.26 1.28 1.27
N ASP A 52 2.04 2.34 1.53
CA ASP A 52 2.14 3.00 2.84
C ASP A 52 2.40 4.51 2.65
N PHE A 53 1.35 5.31 2.76
CA PHE A 53 1.42 6.77 2.64
C PHE A 53 0.53 7.50 3.64
N VAL A 54 0.81 8.79 3.81
CA VAL A 54 0.04 9.67 4.69
C VAL A 54 -0.72 10.69 3.85
N ILE A 55 -2.01 10.86 4.15
CA ILE A 55 -2.84 11.96 3.63
C ILE A 55 -2.97 13.01 4.72
N GLN A 56 -2.57 14.25 4.44
CA GLN A 56 -2.68 15.39 5.33
C GLN A 56 -3.77 16.35 4.84
N LYS A 57 -4.67 16.78 5.72
CA LYS A 57 -5.72 17.75 5.44
C LYS A 57 -5.48 19.04 6.22
N ASN A 58 -5.36 20.16 5.51
CA ASN A 58 -5.19 21.51 6.05
C ASN A 58 -4.08 21.62 7.11
N ASP A 59 -3.00 20.85 6.93
CA ASP A 59 -1.90 20.65 7.88
C ASP A 59 -2.28 20.17 9.30
N ARG A 60 -3.58 20.03 9.59
CA ARG A 60 -4.11 19.68 10.90
C ARG A 60 -4.27 18.19 11.07
N PHE A 61 -5.01 17.55 10.18
CA PHE A 61 -5.28 16.11 10.29
C PHE A 61 -4.34 15.34 9.38
N ALA A 62 -3.82 14.23 9.87
CA ALA A 62 -3.05 13.29 9.07
C ALA A 62 -3.67 11.89 9.19
N PHE A 63 -3.73 11.17 8.08
CA PHE A 63 -4.32 9.85 7.97
C PHE A 63 -3.29 8.89 7.39
N LEU A 64 -2.99 7.81 8.09
CA LEU A 64 -2.09 6.77 7.62
C LEU A 64 -2.89 5.79 6.77
N VAL A 65 -2.47 5.60 5.52
CA VAL A 65 -3.06 4.67 4.56
C VAL A 65 -2.09 3.52 4.35
N ARG A 66 -2.55 2.30 4.59
CA ARG A 66 -1.82 1.07 4.27
C ARG A 66 -2.67 0.16 3.42
N ASP A 67 -2.10 -0.33 2.32
CA ASP A 67 -2.78 -1.21 1.35
C ASP A 67 -4.15 -0.66 0.89
N GLY A 68 -4.25 0.65 0.73
CA GLY A 68 -5.48 1.34 0.31
C GLY A 68 -6.52 1.57 1.41
N VAL A 69 -6.24 1.19 2.66
CA VAL A 69 -7.13 1.35 3.82
C VAL A 69 -6.56 2.40 4.76
N ILE A 70 -7.41 3.29 5.28
CA ILE A 70 -7.01 4.22 6.34
C ILE A 70 -6.93 3.44 7.66
N VAL A 71 -5.73 3.28 8.21
CA VAL A 71 -5.48 2.48 9.41
C VAL A 71 -5.25 3.31 10.68
N ALA A 72 -4.92 4.59 10.53
CA ALA A 72 -4.73 5.48 11.67
C ALA A 72 -5.03 6.94 11.35
N CYS A 73 -5.35 7.72 12.38
CA CYS A 73 -5.49 9.17 12.28
C CYS A 73 -4.66 9.90 13.34
N LYS A 74 -4.24 11.12 13.01
CA LYS A 74 -3.50 12.03 13.90
C LYS A 74 -4.07 13.44 13.77
N ASP A 75 -4.22 14.13 14.90
CA ASP A 75 -4.48 15.58 14.95
C ASP A 75 -3.18 16.29 15.37
N ASN A 76 -2.52 16.93 14.39
CA ASN A 76 -1.25 17.63 14.58
C ASN A 76 -1.37 18.80 15.57
N GLN A 77 -2.56 19.40 15.75
CA GLN A 77 -2.73 20.49 16.72
C GLN A 77 -2.59 20.00 18.16
N LYS A 78 -2.98 18.75 18.43
CA LYS A 78 -2.90 18.17 19.77
C LYS A 78 -1.53 17.55 20.09
N HIS A 79 -0.58 17.61 19.15
CA HIS A 79 0.74 16.98 19.27
C HIS A 79 0.65 15.49 19.66
N GLN A 80 -0.41 14.82 19.22
CA GLN A 80 -0.66 13.40 19.52
C GLN A 80 -0.03 12.51 18.46
N ASP A 81 0.35 11.30 18.84
CA ASP A 81 0.75 10.27 17.89
C ASP A 81 -0.44 9.74 17.08
N PHE A 82 -0.15 8.95 16.04
CA PHE A 82 -1.19 8.27 15.28
C PHE A 82 -1.99 7.31 16.17
N VAL A 83 -3.31 7.49 16.18
CA VAL A 83 -4.26 6.58 16.81
C VAL A 83 -4.72 5.58 15.76
N PHE A 84 -4.34 4.32 15.95
CA PHE A 84 -4.70 3.23 15.05
C PHE A 84 -6.15 2.80 15.30
N TYR A 85 -6.90 2.64 14.22
CA TYR A 85 -8.18 1.96 14.28
C TYR A 85 -7.85 0.49 14.56
N THR A 86 -8.29 0.00 15.72
CA THR A 86 -8.17 -1.42 16.06
C THR A 86 -8.85 -2.20 14.94
N GLU A 87 -8.13 -3.13 14.31
CA GLU A 87 -8.77 -4.09 13.41
C GLU A 87 -9.93 -4.70 14.19
N VAL A 88 -11.15 -4.45 13.75
CA VAL A 88 -12.28 -5.23 14.22
C VAL A 88 -12.00 -6.64 13.71
N GLU A 89 -11.42 -7.46 14.58
CA GLU A 89 -11.07 -8.86 14.37
C GLU A 89 -12.18 -9.54 13.55
N LYS A 90 -11.79 -10.19 12.46
CA LYS A 90 -12.63 -11.14 11.73
C LYS A 90 -12.04 -12.53 11.85
#